data_AF-A0A937TUR1-F1
#
_entry.id   AF-A0A937TUR1-F1
#
_cell.length_a   1.000
_cell.length_b   1.000
_cell.length_c   1.000
_cell.angle_alpha   90.00
_cell.angle_beta   90.00
_cell.angle_gamma   90.00
#
_symmetry.space_group_name_H-M   'P 1'
#
loop_
_entity.id
_entity.type
_entity.pdbx_description
1 polymer ?
#
loop_
_entity_poly.entity_id
_entity_poly.type
_entity_poly.pdbx_seq_one_letter_code
_entity_poly.pdbx_strand_id
1 'polypeptide(L)'
;LEHVYIDGFAGSGQHVSRTTGEFVAGSPLVALRVEPPFKHYYFIDIESTKIEQLEQIAGQRSDVGVFREDCNKALLEKVFPLVRWEDFRRGLCLLDPYGLHLDWQVIAAAGQSRSIEIFLNFPVTDMNRNVLLRNPDNVSPKQSRRMTRFWGDDSWRNIAYSTEPGLFEDIEKKASMKVVAEAFRGRLKEVACFTYVPEPILMRNTKGGPLYYLYFAAHKPVAAKIVRDIFKKYRNRGET
;
A
#
# COMPACT_ATOMS: atom_id res chain seq x y z
N LEU A 1 -3.90 22.19 -13.62
CA LEU A 1 -3.96 21.04 -12.70
C LEU A 1 -3.19 19.91 -13.36
N GLU A 2 -2.08 19.49 -12.78
CA GLU A 2 -1.27 18.38 -13.30
C GLU A 2 -1.53 17.12 -12.49
N HIS A 3 -1.79 16.02 -13.17
CA HIS A 3 -1.94 14.71 -12.55
C HIS A 3 -0.62 13.94 -12.68
N VAL A 4 -0.16 13.40 -11.58
CA VAL A 4 1.10 12.66 -11.44
C VAL A 4 0.76 11.24 -11.02
N TYR A 5 1.36 10.25 -11.67
CA TYR A 5 1.33 8.87 -11.23
C TYR A 5 2.62 8.53 -10.51
N ILE A 6 2.52 7.91 -9.33
CA ILE A 6 3.67 7.50 -8.52
C ILE A 6 3.53 6.00 -8.24
N ASP A 7 4.58 5.24 -8.49
CA ASP A 7 4.66 3.83 -8.14
C ASP A 7 5.86 3.60 -7.22
N GLY A 8 5.57 3.36 -5.94
CA GLY A 8 6.61 3.16 -4.92
C GLY A 8 7.29 1.79 -5.00
N PHE A 9 6.69 0.84 -5.72
CA PHE A 9 7.17 -0.54 -5.86
C PHE A 9 6.93 -1.01 -7.29
N ALA A 10 7.47 -0.26 -8.26
CA ALA A 10 7.11 -0.37 -9.68
C ALA A 10 7.40 -1.74 -10.32
N GLY A 11 8.31 -2.51 -9.73
CA GLY A 11 8.68 -3.79 -10.28
C GLY A 11 9.36 -3.65 -11.64
N SER A 12 9.36 -4.74 -12.41
CA SER A 12 9.88 -4.80 -13.78
C SER A 12 8.99 -4.10 -14.82
N GLY A 13 7.84 -3.56 -14.42
CA GLY A 13 6.80 -3.11 -15.36
C GLY A 13 6.07 -4.24 -16.09
N GLN A 14 6.50 -5.49 -15.95
CA GLN A 14 5.88 -6.69 -16.53
C GLN A 14 5.90 -7.85 -15.51
N HIS A 15 4.86 -8.66 -15.51
CA HIS A 15 4.78 -9.92 -14.75
C HIS A 15 4.54 -11.09 -15.69
N VAL A 16 5.13 -12.24 -15.42
CA VAL A 16 4.75 -13.49 -16.09
C VAL A 16 3.64 -14.15 -15.27
N SER A 17 2.49 -14.37 -15.89
CA SER A 17 1.39 -15.12 -15.29
C SER A 17 1.84 -16.53 -14.96
N ARG A 18 1.78 -16.93 -13.69
CA ARG A 18 2.14 -18.30 -13.26
C ARG A 18 1.18 -19.36 -13.83
N THR A 19 -0.02 -18.97 -14.25
CA THR A 19 -1.05 -19.88 -14.74
C THR A 19 -0.99 -20.04 -16.26
N THR A 20 -0.74 -18.96 -17.00
CA THR A 20 -0.76 -18.97 -18.47
C THR A 20 0.64 -18.87 -19.09
N GLY A 21 1.66 -18.49 -18.33
CA GLY A 21 3.00 -18.19 -18.85
C GLY A 21 3.07 -16.88 -19.65
N GLU A 22 1.96 -16.15 -19.77
CA GLU A 22 1.88 -14.95 -20.58
C GLU A 22 2.38 -13.70 -19.85
N PHE A 23 2.83 -12.72 -20.61
CA PHE A 23 3.18 -11.41 -20.11
C PHE A 23 1.93 -10.61 -19.73
N VAL A 24 1.86 -10.21 -18.46
CA VAL A 24 0.87 -9.31 -17.90
C VAL A 24 1.55 -7.96 -17.65
N ALA A 25 0.94 -6.89 -18.15
CA ALA A 25 1.44 -5.54 -17.92
C ALA A 25 1.41 -5.21 -16.41
N GLY A 26 2.57 -4.83 -15.86
CA GLY A 26 2.69 -4.31 -14.51
C GLY A 26 2.15 -2.87 -14.41
N SER A 27 2.07 -2.36 -13.19
CA SER A 27 1.48 -1.05 -12.90
C SER A 27 2.12 0.12 -13.67
N PRO A 28 3.45 0.20 -13.91
CA PRO A 28 4.03 1.21 -14.79
C PRO A 28 3.48 1.20 -16.22
N LEU A 29 3.39 0.03 -16.85
CA LEU A 29 2.87 -0.09 -18.22
C LEU A 29 1.37 0.18 -18.29
N VAL A 30 0.61 -0.20 -17.27
CA VAL A 30 -0.81 0.13 -17.18
C VAL A 30 -1.00 1.65 -17.09
N ALA A 31 -0.26 2.32 -16.20
CA ALA A 31 -0.36 3.76 -16.01
C ALA A 31 0.01 4.56 -17.27
N LEU A 32 1.06 4.15 -17.98
CA LEU A 32 1.51 4.79 -19.23
C LEU A 32 0.49 4.68 -20.39
N ARG A 33 -0.49 3.77 -20.29
CA ARG A 33 -1.53 3.54 -21.30
C ARG A 33 -2.87 4.18 -20.94
N VAL A 34 -2.99 4.83 -19.79
CA VAL A 34 -4.24 5.48 -19.36
C VAL A 34 -4.55 6.67 -20.24
N GLU A 35 -5.82 6.82 -20.63
CA GLU A 35 -6.34 7.96 -21.36
C GLU A 35 -7.44 8.66 -20.56
N PRO A 36 -7.34 9.99 -20.31
CA PRO A 36 -6.21 10.87 -20.67
C PRO A 36 -4.94 10.56 -19.84
N PRO A 37 -3.73 10.80 -20.38
CA PRO A 37 -2.48 10.45 -19.70
C PRO A 37 -2.20 11.34 -18.49
N PHE A 38 -1.45 10.79 -17.53
CA PHE A 38 -0.79 11.61 -16.51
C PHE A 38 0.27 12.48 -17.14
N LYS A 39 0.55 13.62 -16.51
CA LYS A 39 1.58 14.58 -16.95
C LYS A 39 2.98 14.17 -16.53
N HIS A 40 3.10 13.44 -15.42
CA HIS A 40 4.37 12.91 -14.96
C HIS A 40 4.19 11.53 -14.31
N TYR A 41 5.23 10.73 -14.39
CA TYR A 41 5.31 9.38 -13.83
C TYR A 41 6.58 9.27 -13.00
N TYR A 42 6.48 8.69 -11.81
CA TYR A 42 7.63 8.40 -10.97
C TYR A 42 7.61 6.93 -10.57
N PHE A 43 8.60 6.16 -11.02
CA PHE A 43 8.71 4.72 -10.77
C PHE A 43 9.91 4.45 -9.87
N ILE A 44 9.70 3.73 -8.77
CA ILE A 44 10.72 3.43 -7.77
C ILE A 44 10.81 1.90 -7.57
N ASP A 45 12.04 1.37 -7.59
CA ASP A 45 12.35 0.00 -7.14
C ASP A 45 13.82 -0.05 -6.67
N ILE A 46 14.17 -1.04 -5.85
CA ILE A 46 15.55 -1.20 -5.35
C ILE A 46 16.38 -2.15 -6.23
N GLU A 47 15.71 -3.06 -6.95
CA GLU A 47 16.34 -4.12 -7.74
C GLU A 47 16.85 -3.59 -9.08
N SER A 48 18.16 -3.74 -9.34
CA SER A 48 18.80 -3.21 -10.55
C SER A 48 18.17 -3.71 -11.84
N THR A 49 17.90 -5.00 -11.91
CA THR A 49 17.37 -5.66 -13.12
C THR A 49 15.99 -5.13 -13.50
N LYS A 50 15.18 -4.74 -12.51
CA LYS A 50 13.87 -4.15 -12.73
C LYS A 50 13.99 -2.69 -13.16
N ILE A 51 14.92 -1.95 -12.56
CA ILE A 51 15.20 -0.56 -12.94
C ILE A 51 15.66 -0.47 -14.39
N GLU A 52 16.58 -1.34 -14.84
CA GLU A 52 17.02 -1.37 -16.23
C GLU A 52 15.84 -1.53 -17.20
N GLN A 53 14.86 -2.37 -16.85
CA GLN A 53 13.65 -2.55 -17.65
C GLN A 53 12.74 -1.32 -17.61
N LEU A 54 12.59 -0.67 -16.45
CA LEU A 54 11.84 0.59 -16.33
C LEU A 54 12.48 1.73 -17.12
N GLU A 55 13.81 1.82 -17.13
CA GLU A 55 14.56 2.78 -17.94
C GLU A 55 14.37 2.52 -19.44
N GLN A 56 14.36 1.26 -19.87
CA GLN A 56 14.01 0.90 -21.25
C GLN A 56 12.56 1.28 -21.60
N ILE A 57 11.61 1.07 -20.69
CA ILE A 57 10.20 1.48 -20.87
C ILE A 57 10.07 3.01 -20.92
N ALA A 58 10.81 3.74 -20.09
CA ALA A 58 10.85 5.20 -20.10
C ALA A 58 11.47 5.73 -21.40
N GLY A 59 12.55 5.10 -21.88
CA GLY A 59 13.25 5.52 -23.09
C GLY A 59 13.70 6.98 -23.00
N GLN A 60 13.31 7.81 -23.97
CA GLN A 60 13.64 9.24 -24.01
C GLN A 60 12.56 10.15 -23.42
N ARG A 61 11.58 9.59 -22.70
CA ARG A 61 10.47 10.34 -22.12
C ARG A 61 10.95 11.22 -20.97
N SER A 62 10.81 12.53 -21.13
CA SER A 62 11.12 13.51 -20.07
C SER A 62 10.07 13.57 -18.97
N ASP A 63 8.88 13.00 -19.21
CA ASP A 63 7.79 12.95 -18.24
C ASP A 63 7.88 11.75 -17.28
N VAL A 64 8.85 10.85 -17.46
CA VAL A 64 9.04 9.65 -16.63
C VAL A 64 10.34 9.73 -15.84
N GLY A 65 10.25 9.72 -14.51
CA GLY A 65 11.38 9.58 -13.60
C GLY A 65 11.49 8.17 -13.05
N VAL A 66 12.66 7.56 -13.16
CA VAL A 66 12.96 6.23 -12.60
C VAL A 66 14.00 6.38 -11.49
N PHE A 67 13.75 5.78 -10.33
CA PHE A 67 14.64 5.88 -9.16
C PHE A 67 15.01 4.50 -8.63
N ARG A 68 16.31 4.17 -8.66
CA ARG A 68 16.87 2.98 -8.01
C ARG A 68 17.20 3.26 -6.55
N GLU A 69 16.22 3.10 -5.67
CA GLU A 69 16.39 3.39 -4.25
C GLU A 69 15.32 2.71 -3.39
N ASP A 70 15.54 2.69 -2.08
CA ASP A 70 14.48 2.38 -1.12
C ASP A 70 13.30 3.36 -1.28
N CYS A 71 12.09 2.82 -1.40
CA CYS A 71 10.88 3.62 -1.63
C CYS A 71 10.63 4.66 -0.54
N ASN A 72 10.99 4.36 0.72
CA ASN A 72 10.72 5.25 1.83
C ASN A 72 11.54 6.53 1.71
N LYS A 73 12.79 6.40 1.26
CA LYS A 73 13.68 7.54 1.00
C LYS A 73 13.27 8.29 -0.25
N ALA A 74 13.13 7.58 -1.37
CA ALA A 74 12.84 8.21 -2.66
C ALA A 74 11.52 8.98 -2.65
N LEU A 75 10.47 8.42 -2.02
CA LEU A 75 9.17 9.09 -1.92
C LEU A 75 9.27 10.38 -1.10
N LEU A 76 9.92 10.34 0.07
CA LEU A 76 10.01 11.48 0.97
C LEU A 76 10.96 12.58 0.46
N GLU A 77 12.12 12.19 -0.08
CA GLU A 77 13.20 13.14 -0.41
C GLU A 77 13.13 13.65 -1.85
N LYS A 78 12.59 12.85 -2.79
CA LYS A 78 12.69 13.13 -4.23
C LYS A 78 11.36 13.31 -4.92
N VAL A 79 10.32 12.56 -4.53
CA VAL A 79 9.05 12.53 -5.28
C VAL A 79 7.98 13.43 -4.66
N PHE A 80 7.64 13.24 -3.38
CA PHE A 80 6.59 14.03 -2.72
C PHE A 80 6.86 15.54 -2.72
N PRO A 81 8.11 16.02 -2.56
CA PRO A 81 8.41 17.45 -2.68
C PRO A 81 8.08 18.05 -4.04
N LEU A 82 7.95 17.23 -5.09
CA LEU A 82 7.57 17.69 -6.43
C LEU A 82 6.05 17.80 -6.55
N VAL A 83 5.25 17.05 -5.79
CA VAL A 83 3.78 16.96 -5.96
C VAL A 83 3.07 17.81 -4.90
N ARG A 84 3.24 19.13 -5.03
CA ARG A 84 2.76 20.09 -4.03
C ARG A 84 1.37 20.62 -4.32
N TRP A 85 0.65 20.95 -3.25
CA TRP A 85 -0.70 21.49 -3.34
C TRP A 85 -0.70 22.88 -3.98
N GLU A 86 0.28 23.70 -3.60
CA GLU A 86 0.44 25.09 -4.02
C GLU A 86 0.71 25.21 -5.52
N ASP A 87 1.33 24.18 -6.11
CA ASP A 87 1.63 24.11 -7.55
C ASP A 87 0.47 23.51 -8.37
N PHE A 88 -0.69 23.26 -7.75
CA PHE A 88 -1.83 22.59 -8.39
C PHE A 88 -1.47 21.23 -9.00
N ARG A 89 -0.59 20.48 -8.33
CA ARG A 89 -0.25 19.10 -8.69
C ARG A 89 -1.04 18.13 -7.80
N ARG A 90 -1.45 17.00 -8.39
CA ARG A 90 -2.15 15.92 -7.70
C ARG A 90 -1.51 14.60 -8.04
N GLY A 91 -1.16 13.83 -7.01
CA GLY A 91 -0.53 12.52 -7.14
C GLY A 91 -1.52 11.40 -6.87
N LEU A 92 -1.51 10.38 -7.73
CA LEU A 92 -2.02 9.06 -7.39
C LEU A 92 -0.81 8.17 -7.11
N CYS A 93 -0.64 7.73 -5.87
CA CYS A 93 0.50 6.94 -5.43
C CYS A 93 0.10 5.51 -5.12
N LEU A 94 0.67 4.55 -5.86
CA LEU A 94 0.53 3.14 -5.61
C LEU A 94 1.65 2.66 -4.69
N LEU A 95 1.26 2.08 -3.56
CA LEU A 95 2.14 1.50 -2.56
C LEU A 95 1.82 0.00 -2.46
N ASP A 96 2.63 -0.82 -3.13
CA ASP A 96 2.51 -2.28 -3.11
C ASP A 96 3.72 -2.96 -2.44
N PRO A 97 3.85 -2.85 -1.11
CA PRO A 97 4.95 -3.49 -0.42
C PRO A 97 4.72 -5.00 -0.34
N TYR A 98 5.75 -5.79 -0.68
CA TYR A 98 5.70 -7.26 -0.56
C TYR A 98 5.53 -7.76 0.90
N GLY A 99 5.80 -6.90 1.88
CA GLY A 99 5.74 -7.18 3.32
C GLY A 99 5.82 -5.89 4.13
N LEU A 100 6.16 -5.98 5.41
CA LEU A 100 6.36 -4.83 6.30
C LEU A 100 7.68 -4.10 5.99
N HIS A 101 7.76 -3.50 4.81
CA HIS A 101 8.90 -2.75 4.28
C HIS A 101 8.61 -1.26 4.09
N LEU A 102 7.33 -0.89 4.02
CA LEU A 102 6.89 0.50 3.98
C LEU A 102 6.86 1.08 5.40
N ASP A 103 7.30 2.33 5.52
CA ASP A 103 7.34 3.07 6.77
C ASP A 103 6.13 3.99 6.87
N TRP A 104 5.55 4.08 8.06
CA TRP A 104 4.37 4.92 8.33
C TRP A 104 4.61 6.39 7.95
N GLN A 105 5.86 6.87 8.03
CA GLN A 105 6.22 8.24 7.66
C GLN A 105 5.86 8.57 6.21
N VAL A 106 5.97 7.61 5.27
CA VAL A 106 5.56 7.80 3.88
C VAL A 106 4.05 8.03 3.80
N ILE A 107 3.27 7.21 4.50
CA ILE A 107 1.81 7.29 4.52
C ILE A 107 1.36 8.63 5.15
N ALA A 108 1.98 8.99 6.27
CA ALA A 108 1.70 10.24 6.97
C ALA A 108 2.04 11.46 6.10
N ALA A 109 3.21 11.47 5.44
CA ALA A 109 3.61 12.55 4.54
C ALA A 109 2.64 12.70 3.35
N ALA A 110 2.22 11.59 2.75
CA ALA A 110 1.24 11.60 1.66
C ALA A 110 -0.08 12.26 2.10
N GLY A 111 -0.65 11.86 3.24
CA GLY A 111 -1.91 12.43 3.73
C GLY A 111 -1.77 13.87 4.24
N GLN A 112 -0.62 14.26 4.81
CA GLN A 112 -0.38 15.64 5.20
C GLN A 112 -0.19 16.58 4.01
N SER A 113 0.30 16.08 2.87
CA SER A 113 0.50 16.87 1.64
C SER A 113 -0.80 17.42 1.04
N ARG A 114 -1.95 16.80 1.38
CA ARG A 114 -3.30 17.04 0.80
C ARG A 114 -3.40 16.87 -0.73
N SER A 115 -2.30 16.54 -1.39
CA SER A 115 -2.16 16.49 -2.85
C SER A 115 -2.04 15.08 -3.38
N ILE A 116 -1.67 14.15 -2.51
CA ILE A 116 -1.41 12.76 -2.85
C ILE A 116 -2.55 11.91 -2.31
N GLU A 117 -3.13 11.12 -3.20
CA GLU A 117 -4.05 10.04 -2.86
C GLU A 117 -3.28 8.72 -2.98
N ILE A 118 -3.53 7.78 -2.07
CA ILE A 118 -2.79 6.52 -2.04
C ILE A 118 -3.70 5.32 -2.31
N PHE A 119 -3.19 4.37 -3.10
CA PHE A 119 -3.58 2.97 -3.03
C PHE A 119 -2.52 2.21 -2.25
N LEU A 120 -2.92 1.41 -1.27
CA LEU A 120 -1.99 0.66 -0.42
C LEU A 120 -2.42 -0.81 -0.33
N ASN A 121 -1.52 -1.71 -0.74
CA ASN A 121 -1.65 -3.13 -0.45
C ASN A 121 -1.13 -3.42 0.96
N PHE A 122 -2.07 -3.68 1.87
CA PHE A 122 -1.77 -3.97 3.27
C PHE A 122 -1.39 -5.44 3.45
N PRO A 123 -0.13 -5.75 3.86
CA PRO A 123 0.47 -7.08 3.72
C PRO A 123 0.02 -8.07 4.81
N VAL A 124 -1.25 -8.47 4.77
CA VAL A 124 -1.90 -9.40 5.71
C VAL A 124 -1.10 -10.70 5.90
N THR A 125 -0.57 -11.25 4.80
CA THR A 125 0.16 -12.51 4.84
C THR A 125 1.45 -12.41 5.64
N ASP A 126 2.25 -11.35 5.44
CA ASP A 126 3.49 -11.13 6.20
C ASP A 126 3.18 -10.88 7.69
N MET A 127 2.17 -10.04 7.97
CA MET A 127 1.71 -9.78 9.35
C MET A 127 1.31 -11.08 10.06
N ASN A 128 0.44 -11.89 9.48
CA ASN A 128 -0.04 -13.12 10.11
C ASN A 128 1.06 -14.17 10.33
N ARG A 129 2.03 -14.26 9.42
CA ARG A 129 3.07 -15.28 9.47
C ARG A 129 4.21 -14.92 10.41
N ASN A 130 4.54 -13.63 10.52
CA ASN A 130 5.78 -13.20 11.15
C ASN A 130 5.58 -12.33 12.39
N VAL A 131 4.40 -11.71 12.57
CA VAL A 131 4.15 -10.75 13.66
C VAL A 131 2.96 -11.13 14.50
N LEU A 132 1.79 -11.32 13.90
CA LEU A 132 0.55 -11.55 14.63
C LEU A 132 0.40 -13.05 14.90
N LEU A 133 1.33 -13.62 15.68
CA LEU A 133 1.30 -15.04 16.04
C LEU A 133 0.23 -15.31 17.10
N ARG A 134 -0.18 -16.58 17.25
CA ARG A 134 -1.17 -16.96 18.28
C ARG A 134 -0.66 -16.67 19.69
N ASN A 135 0.63 -16.94 19.94
CA ASN A 135 1.34 -16.50 21.14
C ASN A 135 2.30 -15.36 20.72
N PRO A 136 2.11 -14.12 21.19
CA PRO A 136 2.96 -12.99 20.82
C PRO A 136 4.38 -13.06 21.42
N ASP A 137 4.63 -13.86 22.45
CA ASP A 137 6.00 -14.06 22.99
C ASP A 137 6.93 -14.74 21.98
N ASN A 138 6.36 -15.48 21.02
CA ASN A 138 7.13 -16.11 19.94
C ASN A 138 7.58 -15.11 18.86
N VAL A 139 7.13 -13.86 18.93
CA VAL A 139 7.44 -12.85 17.92
C VAL A 139 8.82 -12.28 18.20
N SER A 140 9.75 -12.48 17.27
CA SER A 140 11.08 -11.91 17.44
C SER A 140 11.03 -10.37 17.52
N PRO A 141 11.92 -9.73 18.30
CA PRO A 141 11.98 -8.27 18.41
C PRO A 141 12.14 -7.56 17.05
N LYS A 142 12.83 -8.21 16.10
CA LYS A 142 12.98 -7.70 14.73
C LYS A 142 11.63 -7.57 14.01
N GLN A 143 10.77 -8.58 14.12
CA GLN A 143 9.46 -8.59 13.47
C GLN A 143 8.49 -7.60 14.13
N SER A 144 8.52 -7.51 15.46
CA SER A 144 7.80 -6.45 16.18
C SER A 144 8.19 -5.07 15.68
N ARG A 145 9.49 -4.75 15.59
CA ARG A 145 9.96 -3.44 15.12
C ARG A 145 9.51 -3.12 13.69
N ARG A 146 9.49 -4.12 12.80
CA ARG A 146 8.95 -3.94 11.43
C ARG A 146 7.48 -3.54 11.46
N MET A 147 6.68 -4.20 12.30
CA MET A 147 5.27 -3.85 12.46
C MET A 147 5.08 -2.45 13.05
N THR A 148 5.82 -2.12 14.12
CA THR A 148 5.80 -0.79 14.73
C THR A 148 6.16 0.30 13.72
N ARG A 149 7.16 0.07 12.87
CA ARG A 149 7.57 1.03 11.83
C ARG A 149 6.52 1.21 10.72
N PHE A 150 5.88 0.11 10.29
CA PHE A 150 4.80 0.14 9.32
C PHE A 150 3.52 0.78 9.88
N TRP A 151 3.22 0.50 11.15
CA TRP A 151 2.03 1.01 11.85
C TRP A 151 2.19 2.47 12.30
N GLY A 152 3.42 2.85 12.65
CA GLY A 152 3.84 4.16 13.14
C GLY A 152 4.15 4.21 14.64
N ASP A 153 3.62 3.27 15.42
CA ASP A 153 3.81 3.16 16.87
C ASP A 153 3.44 1.75 17.34
N ASP A 154 3.54 1.46 18.64
CA ASP A 154 3.26 0.14 19.22
C ASP A 154 1.77 -0.14 19.51
N SER A 155 0.86 0.78 19.17
CA SER A 155 -0.58 0.63 19.47
C SER A 155 -1.23 -0.56 18.77
N TRP A 156 -0.61 -1.09 17.70
CA TRP A 156 -1.07 -2.30 17.02
C TRP A 156 -1.16 -3.51 17.95
N ARG A 157 -0.37 -3.56 19.02
CA ARG A 157 -0.39 -4.67 19.98
C ARG A 157 -1.74 -4.76 20.69
N ASN A 158 -2.23 -3.63 21.19
CA ASN A 158 -3.51 -3.54 21.90
C ASN A 158 -4.72 -3.75 20.98
N ILE A 159 -4.53 -3.58 19.66
CA ILE A 159 -5.56 -3.90 18.66
C ILE A 159 -5.53 -5.38 18.29
N ALA A 160 -4.32 -5.95 18.18
CA ALA A 160 -4.13 -7.32 17.72
C ALA A 160 -4.34 -8.36 18.82
N TYR A 161 -4.25 -7.97 20.09
CA TYR A 161 -4.37 -8.87 21.23
C TYR A 161 -5.28 -8.27 22.30
N SER A 162 -6.15 -9.10 22.85
CA SER A 162 -6.94 -8.80 24.04
C SER A 162 -6.70 -9.86 25.11
N THR A 163 -6.65 -9.45 26.36
CA THR A 163 -6.54 -10.35 27.50
C THR A 163 -7.93 -10.78 27.95
N GLU A 164 -8.18 -12.09 28.01
CA GLU A 164 -9.43 -12.67 28.53
C GLU A 164 -9.11 -13.60 29.72
N PRO A 165 -9.92 -13.61 30.80
CA PRO A 165 -9.70 -14.53 31.91
C PRO A 165 -9.80 -15.99 31.46
N GLY A 166 -8.75 -16.77 31.70
CA GLY A 166 -8.76 -18.21 31.50
C GLY A 166 -9.13 -18.97 32.76
N LEU A 167 -9.11 -20.30 32.67
CA LEU A 167 -9.45 -21.19 33.79
C LEU A 167 -8.41 -21.16 34.92
N PHE A 168 -7.16 -20.82 34.60
CA PHE A 168 -6.03 -20.80 35.54
C PHE A 168 -5.16 -19.54 35.43
N GLU A 169 -5.05 -18.97 34.24
CA GLU A 169 -4.31 -17.73 33.96
C GLU A 169 -5.02 -16.93 32.87
N ASP A 170 -4.71 -15.65 32.77
CA ASP A 170 -5.20 -14.80 31.69
C ASP A 170 -4.65 -15.29 30.34
N ILE A 171 -5.53 -15.36 29.34
CA ILE A 171 -5.19 -15.84 28.00
C ILE A 171 -5.18 -14.65 27.04
N GLU A 172 -4.09 -14.52 26.30
CA GLU A 172 -4.06 -13.58 25.17
C GLU A 172 -4.78 -14.17 23.96
N LYS A 173 -5.77 -13.42 23.49
CA LYS A 173 -6.56 -13.75 22.32
C LYS A 173 -6.19 -12.83 21.18
N LYS A 174 -5.72 -13.45 20.10
CA LYS A 174 -5.45 -12.77 18.84
C LYS A 174 -6.77 -12.30 18.20
N ALA A 175 -6.86 -11.00 17.92
CA ALA A 175 -7.95 -10.40 17.17
C ALA A 175 -7.98 -10.86 15.71
N SER A 176 -9.16 -10.79 15.09
CA SER A 176 -9.29 -11.08 13.67
C SER A 176 -8.55 -10.05 12.82
N MET A 177 -8.07 -10.45 11.63
CA MET A 177 -7.44 -9.50 10.71
C MET A 177 -8.39 -8.38 10.25
N LYS A 178 -9.71 -8.59 10.32
CA LYS A 178 -10.70 -7.55 10.04
C LYS A 178 -10.63 -6.41 11.06
N VAL A 179 -10.41 -6.73 12.34
CA VAL A 179 -10.24 -5.74 13.41
C VAL A 179 -8.96 -4.92 13.20
N VAL A 180 -7.85 -5.60 12.91
CA VAL A 180 -6.56 -4.93 12.61
C VAL A 180 -6.67 -4.03 11.37
N ALA A 181 -7.35 -4.51 10.33
CA ALA A 181 -7.60 -3.72 9.12
C ALA A 181 -8.46 -2.47 9.41
N GLU A 182 -9.57 -2.61 10.13
CA GLU A 182 -10.42 -1.44 10.44
C GLU A 182 -9.70 -0.43 11.35
N ALA A 183 -8.88 -0.90 12.29
CA ALA A 183 -8.05 -0.01 13.11
C ALA A 183 -7.02 0.75 12.26
N PHE A 184 -6.37 0.07 11.30
CA PHE A 184 -5.44 0.73 10.37
C PHE A 184 -6.16 1.76 9.49
N ARG A 185 -7.38 1.44 9.03
CA ARG A 185 -8.25 2.39 8.33
C ARG A 185 -8.52 3.64 9.17
N GLY A 186 -8.78 3.48 10.47
CA GLY A 186 -8.92 4.57 11.43
C GLY A 186 -7.67 5.45 11.46
N ARG A 187 -6.48 4.85 11.56
CA ARG A 187 -5.21 5.59 11.55
C ARG A 187 -4.98 6.38 10.27
N LEU A 188 -5.35 5.84 9.10
CA LEU A 188 -5.26 6.59 7.84
C LEU A 188 -6.08 7.89 7.89
N LYS A 189 -7.23 7.88 8.57
CA LYS A 189 -8.08 9.07 8.74
C LYS A 189 -7.56 10.00 9.81
N GLU A 190 -7.30 9.46 11.00
CA GLU A 190 -7.09 10.23 12.22
C GLU A 190 -5.64 10.73 12.35
N VAL A 191 -4.67 9.91 11.95
CA VAL A 191 -3.24 10.19 12.13
C VAL A 191 -2.60 10.70 10.83
N ALA A 192 -2.90 10.06 9.69
CA ALA A 192 -2.41 10.52 8.39
C ALA A 192 -3.27 11.62 7.75
N CYS A 193 -4.41 11.99 8.37
CA CYS A 193 -5.27 13.09 7.94
C CYS A 193 -5.94 12.92 6.56
N PHE A 194 -6.08 11.69 6.05
CA PHE A 194 -6.88 11.45 4.86
C PHE A 194 -8.37 11.65 5.14
N THR A 195 -9.02 12.51 4.37
CA THR A 195 -10.43 12.88 4.58
C THR A 195 -11.37 11.73 4.23
N TYR A 196 -11.05 10.97 3.18
CA TYR A 196 -11.89 9.88 2.69
C TYR A 196 -11.08 8.60 2.56
N VAL A 197 -11.43 7.63 3.40
CA VAL A 197 -10.87 6.27 3.36
C VAL A 197 -12.05 5.30 3.33
N PRO A 198 -12.50 4.79 2.16
CA PRO A 198 -13.53 3.77 2.10
C PRO A 198 -13.15 2.50 2.86
N GLU A 199 -14.12 1.60 3.08
CA GLU A 199 -13.82 0.28 3.63
C GLU A 199 -12.88 -0.47 2.68
N PRO A 200 -11.76 -1.04 3.16
CA PRO A 200 -10.82 -1.75 2.31
C PRO A 200 -11.44 -3.05 1.78
N ILE A 201 -10.97 -3.50 0.62
CA ILE A 201 -11.38 -4.80 0.07
C ILE A 201 -10.37 -5.88 0.44
N LEU A 202 -10.86 -7.01 0.95
CA LEU A 202 -10.03 -8.19 1.19
C LEU A 202 -9.84 -8.94 -0.12
N MET A 203 -8.62 -8.96 -0.63
CA MET A 203 -8.27 -9.76 -1.79
C MET A 203 -7.96 -11.20 -1.36
N ARG A 204 -8.52 -12.17 -2.10
CA ARG A 204 -8.38 -13.59 -1.83
C ARG A 204 -7.67 -14.30 -2.98
N ASN A 205 -7.00 -15.40 -2.67
CA ASN A 205 -6.48 -16.31 -3.68
C ASN A 205 -7.62 -17.18 -4.26
N THR A 206 -7.29 -18.01 -5.25
CA THR A 206 -8.23 -18.93 -5.91
C THR A 206 -8.80 -20.01 -4.99
N LYS A 207 -8.25 -20.20 -3.79
CA LYS A 207 -8.74 -21.12 -2.75
C LYS A 207 -9.49 -20.37 -1.62
N GLY A 208 -9.87 -19.11 -1.84
CA GLY A 208 -10.57 -18.27 -0.86
C GLY A 208 -9.70 -17.75 0.30
N GLY A 209 -8.40 -18.08 0.34
CA GLY A 209 -7.48 -17.65 1.39
C GLY A 209 -7.14 -16.15 1.31
N PRO A 210 -7.06 -15.42 2.44
CA PRO A 210 -6.78 -13.98 2.44
C PRO A 210 -5.35 -13.69 1.98
N LEU A 211 -5.18 -12.73 1.07
CA LEU A 211 -3.88 -12.28 0.57
C LEU A 211 -3.45 -10.94 1.20
N TYR A 212 -4.24 -9.90 0.95
CA TYR A 212 -4.00 -8.54 1.41
C TYR A 212 -5.32 -7.74 1.45
N TYR A 213 -5.32 -6.62 2.18
CA TYR A 213 -6.38 -5.62 2.05
C TYR A 213 -5.91 -4.52 1.10
N LEU A 214 -6.72 -4.15 0.11
CA LEU A 214 -6.46 -2.96 -0.71
C LEU A 214 -7.15 -1.75 -0.09
N TYR A 215 -6.34 -0.78 0.31
CA TYR A 215 -6.80 0.52 0.80
C TYR A 215 -6.78 1.55 -0.32
N PHE A 216 -7.71 2.49 -0.21
CA PHE A 216 -7.63 3.76 -0.90
C PHE A 216 -7.81 4.88 0.12
N ALA A 217 -6.99 5.92 0.06
CA ALA A 217 -7.09 7.07 0.93
C ALA A 217 -6.89 8.36 0.14
N ALA A 218 -7.80 9.30 0.31
CA ALA A 218 -7.92 10.48 -0.53
C ALA A 218 -8.43 11.71 0.24
N HIS A 219 -8.28 12.88 -0.39
CA HIS A 219 -8.80 14.15 0.15
C HIS A 219 -10.05 14.63 -0.60
N LYS A 220 -10.37 14.04 -1.76
CA LYS A 220 -11.51 14.46 -2.58
C LYS A 220 -12.68 13.45 -2.53
N PRO A 221 -13.92 13.91 -2.31
CA PRO A 221 -15.08 13.03 -2.23
C PRO A 221 -15.38 12.33 -3.56
N VAL A 222 -15.07 12.98 -4.69
CA VAL A 222 -15.27 12.40 -6.04
C VAL A 222 -14.38 11.18 -6.24
N ALA A 223 -13.11 11.25 -5.86
CA ALA A 223 -12.19 10.12 -5.92
C ALA A 223 -12.70 8.94 -5.07
N ALA A 224 -13.10 9.22 -3.83
CA ALA A 224 -13.68 8.22 -2.94
C ALA A 224 -15.01 7.62 -3.45
N LYS A 225 -15.82 8.38 -4.21
CA LYS A 225 -17.03 7.84 -4.86
C LYS A 225 -16.67 6.86 -5.96
N ILE A 226 -15.77 7.26 -6.87
CA ILE A 226 -15.28 6.41 -7.97
C ILE A 226 -14.70 5.11 -7.42
N VAL A 227 -13.81 5.19 -6.43
CA VAL A 227 -13.17 3.99 -5.87
C VAL A 227 -14.16 3.10 -5.12
N ARG A 228 -15.16 3.65 -4.43
CA ARG A 228 -16.22 2.83 -3.84
C ARG A 228 -16.99 2.04 -4.89
N ASP A 229 -17.29 2.64 -6.04
CA ASP A 229 -18.00 1.96 -7.11
C ASP A 229 -17.11 0.89 -7.79
N ILE A 230 -15.80 1.12 -7.88
CA ILE A 230 -14.82 0.09 -8.29
C ILE A 230 -14.80 -1.06 -7.26
N PHE A 231 -14.64 -0.75 -5.98
CA PHE A 231 -14.55 -1.74 -4.90
C PHE A 231 -15.80 -2.62 -4.82
N LYS A 232 -17.00 -2.07 -5.04
CA LYS A 232 -18.25 -2.86 -5.10
C LYS A 232 -18.19 -3.96 -6.16
N LYS A 233 -17.60 -3.70 -7.34
CA LYS A 233 -17.49 -4.70 -8.42
C LYS A 233 -16.55 -5.85 -8.05
N TYR A 234 -15.55 -5.59 -7.22
CA TYR A 234 -14.51 -6.56 -6.86
C TYR A 234 -14.71 -7.22 -5.49
N ARG A 235 -15.70 -6.77 -4.70
CA ARG A 235 -15.92 -7.22 -3.32
C ARG A 235 -16.17 -8.73 -3.21
N ASN A 236 -16.82 -9.33 -4.20
CA ASN A 236 -17.14 -10.77 -4.19
C ASN A 236 -16.15 -11.62 -5.02
N ARG A 237 -15.06 -11.02 -5.52
CA ARG A 237 -14.10 -11.71 -6.38
C ARG A 237 -13.26 -12.68 -5.54
N GLY A 238 -13.47 -13.99 -5.74
CA GLY A 238 -12.81 -15.06 -4.98
C GLY A 238 -13.65 -15.68 -3.85
N GLU A 239 -14.97 -15.43 -3.83
CA GLU A 239 -15.93 -16.08 -2.91
C GLU A 239 -16.57 -17.37 -3.47
N THR A 240 -16.09 -17.88 -4.62
CA THR A 240 -16.53 -19.15 -5.21
C THR A 240 -15.76 -20.34 -4.68
#